data_AF-A0A2A7ADN7-F1
#
_entry.id   AF-A0A2A7ADN7-F1
#
_cell.length_a   1.000
_cell.length_b   1.000
_cell.length_c   1.000
_cell.angle_alpha   90.00
_cell.angle_beta   90.00
_cell.angle_gamma   90.00
#
_symmetry.space_group_name_H-M   'P 1'
#
loop_
_entity.id
_entity.type
_entity.pdbx_description
1 polymer ?
#
loop_
_entity_poly.entity_id
_entity_poly.type
_entity_poly.pdbx_seq_one_letter_code
_entity_poly.pdbx_strand_id
1 'polypeptide(L)'
;MSFNNGNERRKLNAKWEQLRVQYREAGMSEEAIQVMYEFDLGVLNSERAYDANTVAVCDGEDDVDARKAADLKQYEAAITVTDTYRETKSRFAWIGEIENERLLAALESLSELDLKILTLYVYAGYTESEIASALESKRITIHKRIERMTMFLKNF
;
A
#
# COMPACT_ATOMS: atom_id res chain seq x y z
N MET A 1 -13.90 -3.38 29.39
CA MET A 1 -13.35 -4.76 29.48
C MET A 1 -12.91 -5.15 28.08
N SER A 2 -11.76 -5.80 27.91
CA SER A 2 -11.24 -6.17 26.58
C SER A 2 -11.76 -7.54 26.11
N PHE A 3 -12.01 -7.67 24.80
CA PHE A 3 -12.47 -8.90 24.18
C PHE A 3 -11.44 -10.04 24.30
N ASN A 4 -11.84 -11.18 24.88
CA ASN A 4 -10.97 -12.37 24.96
C ASN A 4 -11.39 -13.43 23.94
N ASN A 5 -10.80 -13.37 22.74
CA ASN A 5 -11.11 -14.27 21.62
C ASN A 5 -11.02 -15.77 21.99
N GLY A 6 -10.00 -16.17 22.73
CA GLY A 6 -9.82 -17.57 23.12
C GLY A 6 -10.89 -18.07 24.11
N ASN A 7 -11.39 -17.20 24.97
CA ASN A 7 -12.49 -17.53 25.88
C ASN A 7 -13.85 -17.53 25.15
N GLU A 8 -14.12 -16.51 24.34
CA GLU A 8 -15.38 -16.39 23.61
C GLU A 8 -15.57 -17.52 22.59
N ARG A 9 -14.52 -17.93 21.88
CA ARG A 9 -14.56 -19.12 21.00
C ARG A 9 -14.87 -20.41 21.75
N ARG A 10 -14.32 -20.58 22.96
CA ARG A 10 -14.61 -21.76 23.79
C ARG A 10 -16.07 -21.77 24.22
N LYS A 11 -16.61 -20.63 24.66
CA LYS A 11 -18.04 -20.50 25.01
C LYS A 11 -18.95 -20.78 23.83
N LEU A 12 -18.63 -20.23 22.65
CA LEU A 12 -19.40 -20.47 21.42
C LEU A 12 -19.42 -21.95 21.06
N ASN A 13 -18.25 -22.59 21.01
CA ASN A 13 -18.14 -24.01 20.66
C ASN A 13 -18.87 -24.91 21.67
N ALA A 14 -18.82 -24.58 22.97
CA ALA A 14 -19.54 -25.33 24.00
C ALA A 14 -21.06 -25.26 23.82
N LYS A 15 -21.61 -24.10 23.44
CA LYS A 15 -23.05 -23.97 23.10
C LYS A 15 -23.40 -24.75 21.84
N TRP A 16 -22.52 -24.68 20.84
CA TRP A 16 -22.73 -25.30 19.54
C TRP A 16 -22.70 -26.83 19.56
N GLU A 17 -22.03 -27.45 20.53
CA GLU A 17 -22.02 -28.90 20.69
C GLU A 17 -23.44 -29.46 20.88
N GLN A 18 -24.25 -28.82 21.73
CA GLN A 18 -25.64 -29.23 21.97
C GLN A 18 -26.57 -28.85 20.81
N LEU A 19 -26.39 -27.65 20.23
CA LEU A 19 -27.20 -27.17 19.11
C LEU A 19 -27.10 -28.07 17.88
N ARG A 20 -25.90 -28.59 17.57
CA ARG A 20 -25.71 -29.53 16.46
C ARG A 20 -26.54 -30.79 16.62
N VAL A 21 -26.64 -31.33 17.84
CA VAL A 21 -27.46 -32.51 18.13
C VAL A 21 -28.94 -32.18 17.91
N GLN A 22 -29.42 -31.08 18.49
CA GLN A 22 -30.83 -30.67 18.36
C GLN A 22 -31.25 -30.42 16.91
N TYR A 23 -30.40 -29.75 16.11
CA TYR A 23 -30.70 -29.48 14.71
C TYR A 23 -30.71 -30.75 13.85
N ARG A 24 -29.82 -31.72 14.13
CA ARG A 24 -29.86 -33.03 13.48
C ARG A 24 -31.14 -33.79 13.81
N GLU A 25 -31.55 -33.79 15.08
CA GLU A 25 -32.79 -34.42 15.53
C GLU A 25 -34.02 -33.76 14.91
N ALA A 26 -33.96 -32.45 14.65
CA ALA A 26 -34.98 -31.70 13.92
C ALA A 26 -34.96 -31.92 12.39
N GLY A 27 -34.02 -32.74 11.87
CA GLY A 27 -33.93 -33.09 10.46
C GLY A 27 -33.22 -32.06 9.58
N MET A 28 -32.45 -31.14 10.15
CA MET A 28 -31.63 -30.19 9.37
C MET A 28 -30.42 -30.90 8.73
N SER A 29 -30.05 -30.47 7.53
CA SER A 29 -28.83 -30.93 6.87
C SER A 29 -27.58 -30.38 7.58
N GLU A 30 -26.45 -31.11 7.51
CA GLU A 30 -25.17 -30.63 8.04
C GLU A 30 -24.75 -29.30 7.40
N GLU A 31 -25.09 -29.08 6.13
CA GLU A 31 -24.85 -27.82 5.41
C GLU A 31 -25.59 -26.65 6.07
N ALA A 32 -26.88 -26.83 6.39
CA ALA A 32 -27.67 -25.80 7.06
C ALA A 32 -27.16 -25.53 8.49
N ILE A 33 -26.75 -26.58 9.21
CA ILE A 33 -26.15 -26.47 10.54
C ILE A 33 -24.82 -25.71 10.49
N GLN A 34 -24.01 -25.99 9.47
CA GLN A 34 -22.71 -25.33 9.27
C GLN A 34 -22.88 -23.84 8.92
N VAL A 35 -23.83 -23.49 8.05
CA VAL A 35 -24.14 -22.09 7.72
C VAL A 35 -24.56 -21.30 8.96
N MET A 36 -25.38 -21.91 9.84
CA MET A 36 -25.78 -21.28 11.10
C MET A 36 -24.59 -21.09 12.06
N TYR A 37 -23.66 -22.05 12.13
CA TYR A 37 -22.45 -21.91 12.92
C TYR A 37 -21.54 -20.80 12.38
N GLU A 38 -21.39 -20.71 11.06
CA GLU A 38 -20.61 -19.67 10.40
C GLU A 38 -21.18 -18.28 10.61
N PHE A 39 -22.51 -18.16 10.64
CA PHE A 39 -23.19 -16.91 11.00
C PHE A 39 -22.80 -16.46 12.41
N ASP A 40 -22.95 -17.34 13.42
CA ASP A 40 -22.59 -17.01 14.81
C ASP A 40 -21.09 -16.72 14.98
N LEU A 41 -20.23 -17.44 14.25
CA LEU A 41 -18.80 -17.17 14.20
C LEU A 41 -18.52 -15.79 13.58
N GLY A 42 -19.28 -15.40 12.56
CA GLY A 42 -19.25 -14.09 11.94
C GLY A 42 -19.60 -12.98 12.93
N VAL A 43 -20.64 -13.16 13.73
CA VAL A 43 -21.02 -12.22 14.81
C VAL A 43 -19.87 -12.06 15.81
N LEU A 44 -19.31 -13.16 16.30
CA LEU A 44 -18.18 -13.13 17.24
C LEU A 44 -16.96 -12.40 16.66
N ASN A 45 -16.65 -12.64 15.39
CA ASN A 45 -15.55 -11.95 14.71
C ASN A 45 -15.86 -10.45 14.53
N SER A 46 -17.11 -10.08 14.28
CA SER A 46 -17.54 -8.69 14.18
C SER A 46 -17.41 -7.96 15.52
N GLU A 47 -17.81 -8.59 16.63
CA GLU A 47 -17.64 -8.04 17.98
C GLU A 47 -16.16 -7.83 18.31
N ARG A 48 -15.32 -8.82 17.98
CA ARG A 48 -13.86 -8.68 18.12
C ARG A 48 -13.32 -7.50 17.31
N ALA A 49 -13.75 -7.36 16.05
CA ALA A 49 -13.31 -6.29 15.18
C ALA A 49 -13.79 -4.92 15.68
N TYR A 50 -15.01 -4.85 16.21
CA TYR A 50 -15.53 -3.65 16.85
C TYR A 50 -14.69 -3.26 18.06
N ASP A 51 -14.45 -4.16 18.99
CA ASP A 51 -13.64 -3.88 20.19
C ASP A 51 -12.18 -3.51 19.87
N ALA A 52 -11.61 -4.05 18.78
CA ALA A 52 -10.24 -3.74 18.36
C ALA A 52 -10.12 -2.40 17.62
N ASN A 53 -11.16 -1.99 16.89
CA ASN A 53 -11.13 -0.81 16.04
C ASN A 53 -11.93 0.37 16.58
N THR A 54 -12.62 0.21 17.71
CA THR A 54 -13.33 1.29 18.36
C THR A 54 -12.63 1.72 19.62
N VAL A 55 -12.62 3.03 19.82
CA VAL A 55 -11.94 3.69 20.90
C VAL A 55 -12.94 4.62 21.55
N ALA A 56 -13.16 4.46 22.85
CA ALA A 56 -14.00 5.39 23.58
C ALA A 56 -13.31 6.76 23.63
N VAL A 57 -13.97 7.80 23.12
CA VAL A 57 -13.56 9.18 23.35
C VAL A 57 -13.97 9.51 24.79
N CYS A 58 -12.99 9.62 25.68
CA CYS A 58 -13.24 9.99 27.07
C CYS A 58 -13.24 11.52 27.22
N ASP A 59 -14.22 12.06 27.93
CA ASP A 59 -14.36 13.50 28.22
C ASP A 59 -13.41 13.99 29.34
N GLY A 60 -12.42 13.18 29.72
CA GLY A 60 -11.53 13.44 30.86
C GLY A 60 -10.37 14.37 30.51
N GLU A 61 -10.09 15.34 31.38
CA GLU A 61 -9.01 16.33 31.25
C GLU A 61 -7.57 15.73 31.28
N ASP A 62 -7.42 14.43 31.56
CA ASP A 62 -6.13 13.79 31.79
C ASP A 62 -5.71 12.90 30.60
N ASP A 63 -4.63 13.33 29.95
CA ASP A 63 -4.01 12.82 28.69
C ASP A 63 -3.52 11.34 28.78
N VAL A 64 -3.63 10.73 29.96
CA VAL A 64 -3.10 9.40 30.28
C VAL A 64 -3.98 8.28 29.74
N ASP A 65 -5.30 8.47 29.69
CA ASP A 65 -6.23 7.45 29.18
C ASP A 65 -6.46 7.54 27.67
N ALA A 66 -6.30 8.72 27.06
CA ALA A 66 -6.32 8.88 25.60
C ALA A 66 -5.19 8.09 24.91
N ARG A 67 -4.01 8.01 25.53
CA ARG A 67 -2.85 7.25 25.03
C ARG A 67 -3.02 5.72 25.04
N LYS A 68 -3.92 5.18 25.89
CA LYS A 68 -4.22 3.73 25.90
C LYS A 68 -5.26 3.35 24.84
N ALA A 69 -6.02 4.34 24.36
CA ALA A 69 -7.25 4.13 23.64
C ALA A 69 -6.98 4.04 22.11
N ALA A 70 -6.14 4.90 21.55
CA ALA A 70 -5.72 4.76 20.16
C ALA A 70 -4.65 3.67 20.06
N ASP A 71 -4.95 2.54 19.40
CA ASP A 71 -3.95 1.55 19.02
C ASP A 71 -2.98 2.21 18.03
N LEU A 72 -1.99 2.90 18.60
CA LEU A 72 -1.03 3.77 17.92
C LEU A 72 -0.35 3.04 16.77
N LYS A 73 -0.32 1.71 16.80
CA LYS A 73 0.24 0.82 15.77
C LYS A 73 -0.41 0.95 14.40
N GLN A 74 -1.73 1.14 14.30
CA GLN A 74 -2.39 1.31 13.00
C GLN A 74 -2.07 2.68 12.40
N TYR A 75 -2.09 3.73 13.23
CA TYR A 75 -1.64 5.06 12.84
C TYR A 75 -0.14 5.07 12.51
N GLU A 76 0.69 4.41 13.31
CA GLU A 76 2.14 4.24 13.09
C GLU A 76 2.38 3.54 11.76
N ALA A 77 1.72 2.42 11.45
CA ALA A 77 1.85 1.76 10.15
C ALA A 77 1.41 2.65 8.97
N ALA A 78 0.37 3.47 9.14
CA ALA A 78 -0.10 4.39 8.11
C ALA A 78 0.84 5.59 7.87
N ILE A 79 1.50 6.08 8.93
CA ILE A 79 2.41 7.24 8.85
C ILE A 79 3.89 6.87 8.70
N THR A 80 4.26 5.60 8.90
CA THR A 80 5.64 5.08 8.71
C THR A 80 5.90 4.57 7.30
N VAL A 81 5.07 4.96 6.32
CA VAL A 81 5.45 4.82 4.91
C VAL A 81 6.64 5.75 4.67
N THR A 82 7.83 5.20 4.88
CA THR A 82 9.09 5.88 4.56
C THR A 82 9.25 5.82 3.05
N ASP A 83 8.99 6.94 2.39
CA ASP A 83 9.46 7.14 1.02
C ASP A 83 10.99 6.96 1.04
N THR A 84 11.52 6.06 0.22
CA THR A 84 12.97 5.89 0.06
C THR A 84 13.50 7.03 -0.81
N TYR A 85 13.42 8.25 -0.27
CA TYR A 85 13.95 9.43 -0.93
C TYR A 85 15.47 9.29 -1.05
N ARG A 86 15.96 9.29 -2.30
CA ARG A 86 17.38 9.36 -2.62
C ARG A 86 17.67 10.75 -3.16
N GLU A 87 18.48 11.51 -2.44
CA GLU A 87 18.99 12.79 -2.96
C GLU A 87 19.79 12.52 -4.24
N THR A 88 19.31 13.03 -5.37
CA THR A 88 20.06 13.02 -6.64
C THR A 88 20.49 14.43 -6.99
N LYS A 89 21.52 14.56 -7.83
CA LYS A 89 21.94 15.86 -8.38
C LYS A 89 20.95 16.41 -9.41
N SER A 90 19.96 15.61 -9.77
CA SER A 90 18.97 15.94 -10.79
C SER A 90 17.72 16.58 -10.21
N ARG A 91 17.18 17.57 -10.91
CA ARG A 91 15.84 18.13 -10.63
C ARG A 91 14.69 17.20 -11.06
N PHE A 92 14.98 16.12 -11.77
CA PHE A 92 13.99 15.18 -12.29
C PHE A 92 13.79 14.04 -11.28
N ALA A 93 12.69 14.08 -10.52
CA ALA A 93 12.45 13.21 -9.37
C ALA A 93 12.54 11.71 -9.69
N TRP A 94 12.05 11.27 -10.85
CA TRP A 94 12.08 9.87 -11.28
C TRP A 94 13.50 9.27 -11.34
N ILE A 95 14.54 10.09 -11.45
CA ILE A 95 15.93 9.62 -11.43
C ILE A 95 16.30 9.10 -10.04
N GLY A 96 15.73 9.66 -8.96
CA GLY A 96 15.94 9.17 -7.59
C GLY A 96 15.30 7.81 -7.31
N GLU A 97 14.35 7.39 -8.14
CA GLU A 97 13.71 6.08 -8.07
C GLU A 97 14.58 4.97 -8.70
N ILE A 98 15.65 5.32 -9.41
CA ILE A 98 16.54 4.34 -10.06
C ILE A 98 17.40 3.63 -9.00
N GLU A 99 17.15 2.34 -8.81
CA GLU A 99 17.87 1.54 -7.81
C GLU A 99 19.32 1.23 -8.20
N ASN A 100 19.58 1.02 -9.49
CA ASN A 100 20.91 0.68 -10.02
C ASN A 100 21.85 1.89 -9.96
N GLU A 101 22.78 1.88 -9.01
CA GLU A 101 23.72 2.99 -8.77
C GLU A 101 24.60 3.33 -9.98
N ARG A 102 24.98 2.33 -10.80
CA ARG A 102 25.79 2.56 -12.00
C ARG A 102 24.99 3.29 -13.07
N LEU A 103 23.73 2.88 -13.27
CA LEU A 103 22.81 3.55 -14.18
C LEU A 103 22.47 4.96 -13.68
N LEU A 104 22.24 5.13 -12.38
CA LEU A 104 22.00 6.43 -11.76
C LEU A 104 23.17 7.38 -12.02
N ALA A 105 24.40 6.96 -11.73
CA ALA A 105 25.60 7.77 -12.00
C ALA A 105 25.75 8.11 -13.50
N ALA A 106 25.41 7.18 -14.39
CA ALA A 106 25.42 7.43 -15.83
C ALA A 106 24.37 8.48 -16.23
N LEU A 107 23.15 8.41 -15.71
CA LEU A 107 22.10 9.41 -15.92
C LEU A 107 22.52 10.78 -15.38
N GLU A 108 23.07 10.84 -14.16
CA GLU A 108 23.57 12.09 -13.57
C GLU A 108 24.74 12.72 -14.35
N SER A 109 25.42 11.95 -15.20
CA SER A 109 26.48 12.47 -16.09
C SER A 109 25.95 13.13 -17.37
N LEU A 110 24.67 12.91 -17.72
CA LEU A 110 24.06 13.50 -18.90
C LEU A 110 23.81 15.00 -18.71
N SER A 111 23.76 15.73 -19.84
CA SER A 111 23.43 17.15 -19.81
C SER A 111 21.98 17.38 -19.36
N GLU A 112 21.69 18.52 -18.75
CA GLU A 112 20.33 18.87 -18.30
C GLU A 112 19.29 18.83 -19.43
N LEU A 113 19.70 19.20 -20.65
CA LEU A 113 18.84 19.13 -21.83
C LEU A 113 18.59 17.68 -22.27
N ASP A 114 19.59 16.82 -22.20
CA ASP A 114 19.47 15.40 -22.51
C ASP A 114 18.56 14.70 -21.49
N LEU A 115 18.72 15.01 -20.20
CA LEU A 115 17.80 14.56 -19.13
C LEU A 115 16.37 15.09 -19.32
N LYS A 116 16.21 16.34 -19.78
CA LYS A 116 14.89 16.88 -20.11
C LYS A 116 14.25 16.13 -21.27
N ILE A 117 15.01 15.81 -22.32
CA ILE A 117 14.52 15.01 -23.46
C ILE A 117 14.14 13.61 -23.00
N LEU A 118 14.96 12.93 -22.18
CA LEU A 118 14.62 11.61 -21.64
C LEU A 118 13.37 11.64 -20.77
N THR A 119 13.23 12.67 -19.93
CA THR A 119 12.04 12.82 -19.09
C THR A 119 10.79 12.97 -19.95
N LEU A 120 10.83 13.79 -21.01
CA LEU A 120 9.68 13.94 -21.90
C LEU A 120 9.39 12.66 -22.70
N TYR A 121 10.42 12.00 -23.21
CA TYR A 121 10.28 10.84 -24.09
C TYR A 121 9.91 9.55 -23.35
N VAL A 122 10.66 9.22 -22.29
CA VAL A 122 10.53 7.95 -21.57
C VAL A 122 9.51 8.05 -20.45
N TYR A 123 9.61 9.08 -19.61
CA TYR A 123 8.79 9.18 -18.41
C TYR A 123 7.39 9.75 -18.72
N ALA A 124 7.32 10.80 -19.56
CA ALA A 124 6.05 11.45 -19.92
C ALA A 124 5.42 10.93 -21.22
N GLY A 125 6.13 10.09 -22.00
CA GLY A 125 5.59 9.44 -23.21
C GLY A 125 5.40 10.34 -24.44
N TYR A 126 6.06 11.50 -24.51
CA TYR A 126 5.95 12.43 -25.64
C TYR A 126 6.66 11.88 -26.87
N THR A 127 6.11 12.14 -28.05
CA THR A 127 6.76 11.87 -29.33
C THR A 127 7.89 12.85 -29.62
N GLU A 128 8.85 12.46 -30.48
CA GLU A 128 9.95 13.34 -30.89
C GLU A 128 9.48 14.68 -31.49
N SER A 129 8.34 14.67 -32.18
CA SER A 129 7.75 15.87 -32.79
C SER A 129 7.23 16.83 -31.73
N GLU A 130 6.54 16.32 -30.70
CA GLU A 130 6.03 17.12 -29.59
C GLU A 130 7.18 17.69 -28.76
N ILE A 131 8.22 16.89 -28.51
CA ILE A 131 9.44 17.34 -27.82
C ILE A 131 10.15 18.43 -28.63
N ALA A 132 10.28 18.24 -29.94
CA ALA A 132 10.89 19.24 -30.82
C ALA A 132 10.11 20.56 -30.79
N SER A 133 8.78 20.49 -30.82
CA SER A 133 7.92 21.67 -30.69
C SER A 133 8.10 22.35 -29.32
N ALA A 134 8.08 21.58 -28.22
CA ALA A 134 8.17 22.12 -26.86
C ALA A 134 9.56 22.72 -26.53
N LEU A 135 10.61 22.27 -27.23
CA LEU A 135 11.98 22.74 -27.04
C LEU A 135 12.43 23.69 -28.17
N GLU A 136 11.52 24.16 -29.02
CA GLU A 136 11.81 25.03 -30.17
C GLU A 136 12.99 24.52 -31.02
N SER A 137 13.02 23.20 -31.24
CA SER A 137 14.11 22.50 -31.91
C SER A 137 13.61 21.75 -33.14
N LYS A 138 14.57 21.23 -33.92
CA LYS A 138 14.25 20.37 -35.07
C LYS A 138 14.09 18.93 -34.58
N ARG A 139 13.06 18.22 -35.07
CA ARG A 139 12.84 16.80 -34.77
C ARG A 139 14.09 15.94 -34.97
N ILE A 140 14.84 16.18 -36.05
CA ILE A 140 16.08 15.45 -36.34
C ILE A 140 17.16 15.63 -35.25
N THR A 141 17.18 16.78 -34.58
CA THR A 141 18.10 17.05 -33.48
C THR A 141 17.70 16.24 -32.24
N ILE A 142 16.41 16.18 -31.94
CA ILE A 142 15.87 15.38 -30.83
C ILE A 142 16.16 13.89 -31.08
N HIS A 143 15.85 13.40 -32.28
CA HIS A 143 16.11 12.01 -32.68
C HIS A 143 17.57 11.60 -32.47
N LYS A 144 18.52 12.40 -32.98
CA LYS A 144 19.97 12.13 -32.83
C LYS A 144 20.44 12.15 -31.37
N ARG A 145 19.83 13.00 -30.53
CA ARG A 145 20.13 13.02 -29.08
C ARG A 145 19.62 11.76 -28.40
N ILE A 146 18.37 11.37 -28.68
CA ILE A 146 17.79 10.12 -28.16
C ILE A 146 18.66 8.93 -28.57
N GLU A 147 18.98 8.80 -29.86
CA GLU A 147 19.83 7.71 -30.37
C GLU A 147 21.18 7.63 -29.65
N ARG A 148 21.85 8.78 -29.45
CA ARG A 148 23.12 8.86 -28.71
C ARG A 148 22.95 8.41 -27.26
N MET A 149 21.93 8.91 -26.57
CA MET A 149 21.66 8.52 -25.17
C MET A 149 21.33 7.04 -25.06
N THR A 150 20.53 6.50 -25.97
CA THR A 150 20.20 5.07 -26.02
C THR A 150 21.47 4.22 -26.19
N MET A 151 22.38 4.62 -27.08
CA MET A 151 23.65 3.90 -27.26
C MET A 151 24.56 3.99 -26.03
N PHE A 152 24.55 5.12 -25.32
CA PHE A 152 25.31 5.29 -24.08
C PHE A 152 24.75 4.44 -22.93
N LEU A 153 23.43 4.46 -22.74
CA LEU A 153 22.76 3.80 -21.60
C LEU A 153 22.63 2.27 -21.76
N LYS A 154 22.80 1.72 -22.97
CA LYS A 154 22.75 0.26 -23.24
C LYS A 154 23.76 -0.59 -22.45
N ASN A 155 24.78 0.03 -21.85
CA ASN A 155 25.87 -0.68 -21.17
C ASN A 155 25.66 -0.81 -19.65
N PHE A 156 24.49 -0.44 -19.14
CA PHE A 156 24.12 -0.43 -17.71
C PHE A 156 22.90 -1.30 -17.46
#